data_AF-B2TDF3-F1
#
_entry.id   AF-B2TDF3-F1
#
_cell.length_a   1.000
_cell.length_b   1.000
_cell.length_c   1.000
_cell.angle_alpha   90.00
_cell.angle_beta   90.00
_cell.angle_gamma   90.00
#
_symmetry.space_group_name_H-M   'P 1'
#
loop_
_entity.id
_entity.type
_entity.pdbx_description
1 polymer ?
#
loop_
_entity_poly.entity_id
_entity_poly.type
_entity_poly.pdbx_seq_one_letter_code
_entity_poly.pdbx_strand_id
1 'polypeptide(L)'
;MRTRSSSSRRASKGIVTVEMALLLPIMVALALPVYDIARNIQAQMILINVSREGANLSSRASLTFPMQTIMSSLSATTPPLNMSAHGMIYITEIMGNNNCDSNGNNCTGVVVAQYRWNGGNYAPASKLWSCGSSGTNWATDGSGSCSGIPAAGTASPVVNLLQGKLSDGQIAYAVEAFYLQTPLIGSLNLGRGFTTPALSPNLYAMTVF
;
A
#
# COMPACT_ATOMS: atom_id res chain seq x y z
N MET A 1 -57.66 -31.09 -49.84
CA MET A 1 -56.57 -30.16 -50.26
C MET A 1 -55.78 -29.78 -49.01
N ARG A 2 -54.44 -29.73 -49.12
CA ARG A 2 -53.42 -29.78 -48.04
C ARG A 2 -53.65 -28.86 -46.82
N THR A 3 -53.51 -29.45 -45.64
CA THR A 3 -53.17 -28.79 -44.37
C THR A 3 -51.66 -28.53 -44.30
N ARG A 4 -51.24 -27.31 -43.94
CA ARG A 4 -49.89 -26.92 -43.48
C ARG A 4 -50.07 -25.56 -42.79
N SER A 5 -49.41 -25.18 -41.71
CA SER A 5 -48.43 -25.81 -40.82
C SER A 5 -48.20 -24.74 -39.72
N SER A 6 -48.52 -25.01 -38.46
CA SER A 6 -48.08 -24.15 -37.35
C SER A 6 -46.83 -24.78 -36.72
N SER A 7 -45.70 -24.62 -37.40
CA SER A 7 -44.42 -25.15 -36.92
C SER A 7 -43.83 -24.25 -35.81
N SER A 8 -43.81 -24.80 -34.60
CA SER A 8 -42.69 -24.79 -33.65
C SER A 8 -41.90 -23.47 -33.49
N ARG A 9 -42.38 -22.57 -32.60
CA ARG A 9 -41.54 -21.53 -31.98
C ARG A 9 -41.10 -21.84 -30.54
N ARG A 10 -41.44 -23.03 -30.01
CA ARG A 10 -41.17 -23.40 -28.60
C ARG A 10 -39.82 -24.08 -28.37
N ALA A 11 -39.24 -24.75 -29.37
CA ALA A 11 -38.01 -25.53 -29.21
C ALA A 11 -36.72 -24.68 -29.11
N SER A 12 -36.71 -23.45 -29.65
CA SER A 12 -35.52 -22.59 -29.66
C SER A 12 -35.15 -22.02 -28.28
N LYS A 13 -36.08 -22.01 -27.31
CA LYS A 13 -35.85 -21.43 -25.98
C LYS A 13 -35.00 -22.31 -25.04
N GLY A 14 -34.92 -23.63 -25.30
CA GLY A 14 -34.14 -24.54 -24.46
C GLY A 14 -32.67 -24.64 -24.86
N ILE A 15 -32.37 -24.49 -26.15
CA ILE A 15 -31.02 -24.64 -26.70
C ILE A 15 -30.09 -23.53 -26.17
N VAL A 16 -30.59 -22.29 -26.09
CA VAL A 16 -29.82 -21.14 -25.58
C VAL A 16 -29.42 -21.34 -24.11
N THR A 17 -30.28 -21.95 -23.28
CA THR A 17 -29.96 -22.24 -21.88
C THR A 17 -28.85 -23.28 -21.75
N VAL A 18 -28.83 -24.28 -22.63
CA VAL A 18 -27.79 -25.32 -22.65
C VAL A 18 -26.45 -24.75 -23.11
N GLU A 19 -26.46 -23.91 -24.15
CA GLU A 19 -25.25 -23.20 -24.60
C GLU A 19 -24.71 -22.26 -23.51
N MET A 20 -25.59 -21.50 -22.84
CA MET A 20 -25.19 -20.65 -21.72
C MET A 20 -24.63 -21.46 -20.55
N ALA A 21 -25.22 -22.61 -20.21
CA ALA A 21 -24.74 -23.48 -19.14
C ALA A 21 -23.34 -24.05 -19.41
N LEU A 22 -23.00 -24.29 -20.69
CA LEU A 22 -21.70 -24.80 -21.10
C LEU A 22 -20.64 -23.68 -21.18
N LEU A 23 -21.04 -22.46 -21.54
CA LEU A 23 -20.14 -21.29 -21.60
C LEU A 23 -19.88 -20.66 -20.22
N LEU A 24 -20.83 -20.74 -19.30
CA LEU A 24 -20.74 -20.17 -17.95
C LEU A 24 -19.45 -20.57 -17.20
N PRO A 25 -19.04 -21.85 -17.12
CA PRO A 25 -17.82 -22.21 -16.41
C PRO A 25 -16.56 -21.58 -17.03
N ILE A 26 -16.51 -21.41 -18.36
CA ILE A 26 -15.40 -20.75 -19.05
C ILE A 26 -15.41 -19.25 -18.72
N MET A 27 -16.58 -18.61 -18.75
CA MET A 27 -16.72 -17.20 -18.37
C MET A 27 -16.32 -16.94 -16.91
N VAL A 28 -16.73 -17.81 -15.99
CA VAL A 28 -16.34 -17.71 -14.57
C VAL A 28 -14.84 -17.92 -14.40
N ALA A 29 -14.26 -18.91 -15.07
CA ALA A 29 -12.82 -19.15 -15.05
C ALA A 29 -12.00 -17.95 -15.53
N LEU A 30 -12.52 -17.18 -16.50
CA LEU A 30 -11.88 -15.95 -16.99
C LEU A 30 -12.18 -14.72 -16.13
N ALA A 31 -13.39 -14.59 -15.58
CA ALA A 31 -13.79 -13.42 -14.81
C ALA A 31 -13.12 -13.34 -13.44
N LEU A 32 -12.89 -14.48 -12.78
CA LEU A 32 -12.30 -14.54 -11.46
C LEU A 32 -10.87 -13.97 -11.36
N PRO A 33 -9.90 -14.34 -12.22
CA PRO A 33 -8.57 -13.73 -12.17
C PRO A 33 -8.59 -12.23 -12.53
N VAL A 34 -9.46 -11.82 -13.45
CA VAL A 34 -9.64 -10.40 -13.79
C VAL A 34 -10.15 -9.61 -12.59
N TYR A 35 -11.06 -10.18 -11.81
CA TYR A 35 -11.55 -9.57 -10.57
C TYR A 35 -10.44 -9.38 -9.53
N ASP A 36 -9.59 -10.40 -9.31
CA ASP A 36 -8.45 -10.29 -8.39
C ASP A 36 -7.44 -9.22 -8.84
N ILE A 37 -7.17 -9.12 -10.15
CA ILE A 37 -6.32 -8.05 -10.73
C ILE A 37 -6.96 -6.68 -10.49
N ALA A 38 -8.25 -6.52 -10.77
CA ALA A 38 -8.95 -5.25 -10.60
C ALA A 38 -8.93 -4.77 -9.14
N ARG A 39 -9.15 -5.69 -8.18
CA ARG A 39 -9.06 -5.38 -6.74
C ARG A 39 -7.66 -4.97 -6.33
N ASN A 40 -6.62 -5.61 -6.89
CA ASN A 40 -5.22 -5.28 -6.61
C ASN A 40 -4.85 -3.88 -7.14
N ILE A 41 -5.25 -3.57 -8.38
CA ILE A 41 -5.05 -2.22 -8.96
C ILE A 41 -5.79 -1.16 -8.13
N GLN A 42 -7.03 -1.43 -7.72
CA GLN A 42 -7.81 -0.51 -6.89
C GLN A 42 -7.11 -0.24 -5.55
N ALA A 43 -6.62 -1.29 -4.88
CA ALA A 43 -5.88 -1.17 -3.64
C ALA A 43 -4.59 -0.36 -3.80
N GLN A 44 -3.84 -0.59 -4.89
CA GLN A 44 -2.63 0.17 -5.23
C GLN A 44 -2.94 1.67 -5.42
N MET A 45 -4.03 2.02 -6.12
CA MET A 45 -4.44 3.42 -6.30
C MET A 45 -4.80 4.10 -4.98
N ILE A 46 -5.52 3.39 -4.09
CA ILE A 46 -5.87 3.91 -2.76
C ILE A 46 -4.60 4.19 -1.96
N LEU A 47 -3.63 3.26 -1.94
CA LEU A 47 -2.36 3.42 -1.22
C LEU A 47 -1.55 4.61 -1.74
N ILE A 48 -1.51 4.80 -3.07
CA ILE A 48 -0.84 5.95 -3.68
C ILE A 48 -1.51 7.27 -3.27
N ASN A 49 -2.84 7.32 -3.26
CA ASN A 49 -3.54 8.54 -2.85
C ASN A 49 -3.32 8.83 -1.36
N VAL A 50 -3.37 7.80 -0.51
CA VAL A 50 -3.10 7.93 0.93
C VAL A 50 -1.67 8.40 1.20
N SER A 51 -0.68 7.87 0.50
CA SER A 51 0.69 8.33 0.68
C SER A 51 0.82 9.80 0.26
N ARG A 52 0.27 10.20 -0.90
CA ARG A 52 0.30 11.60 -1.37
C ARG A 52 -0.39 12.56 -0.42
N GLU A 53 -1.59 12.21 0.02
CA GLU A 53 -2.37 13.02 0.96
C GLU A 53 -1.67 13.06 2.32
N GLY A 54 -1.12 11.94 2.77
CA GLY A 54 -0.36 11.85 4.00
C GLY A 54 0.91 12.68 3.99
N ALA A 55 1.66 12.71 2.88
CA ALA A 55 2.87 13.53 2.76
C ALA A 55 2.55 15.03 2.73
N ASN A 56 1.48 15.42 2.04
CA ASN A 56 1.04 16.82 2.04
C ASN A 56 0.49 17.24 3.42
N LEU A 57 -0.28 16.38 4.10
CA LEU A 57 -0.79 16.67 5.43
C LEU A 57 0.32 16.69 6.48
N SER A 58 1.26 15.74 6.46
CA SER A 58 2.39 15.74 7.40
C SER A 58 3.26 16.97 7.21
N SER A 59 3.58 17.38 5.96
CA SER A 59 4.38 18.58 5.73
C SER A 59 3.75 19.89 6.22
N ARG A 60 2.41 19.96 6.27
CA ARG A 60 1.67 21.19 6.65
C ARG A 60 1.18 21.19 8.09
N ALA A 61 0.84 20.01 8.61
CA ALA A 61 0.04 19.85 9.81
C ALA A 61 0.78 19.09 10.92
N SER A 62 2.02 18.64 10.68
CA SER A 62 2.89 17.98 11.66
C SER A 62 3.06 18.74 12.97
N LEU A 63 3.08 20.08 12.89
CA LEU A 63 3.27 20.97 14.04
C LEU A 63 1.97 21.23 14.82
N THR A 64 0.81 20.95 14.23
CA THR A 64 -0.50 21.27 14.80
C THR A 64 -1.24 20.03 15.31
N PHE A 65 -1.09 18.90 14.63
CA PHE A 65 -1.76 17.66 14.98
C PHE A 65 -0.76 16.53 15.23
N PRO A 66 -1.02 15.66 16.21
CA PRO A 66 -0.19 14.47 16.40
C PRO A 66 -0.28 13.57 15.16
N MET A 67 0.85 13.01 14.75
CA MET A 67 0.99 12.19 13.54
C MET A 67 0.01 11.01 13.52
N GLN A 68 -0.32 10.48 14.70
CA GLN A 68 -1.29 9.39 14.85
C GLN A 68 -2.72 9.78 14.43
N THR A 69 -3.12 11.04 14.63
CA THR A 69 -4.42 11.57 14.16
C THR A 69 -4.45 11.75 12.66
N ILE A 70 -3.32 12.15 12.06
CA ILE A 70 -3.19 12.22 10.59
C ILE A 70 -3.31 10.80 10.01
N MET A 71 -2.54 9.84 10.54
CA MET A 71 -2.58 8.45 10.07
C MET A 71 -3.93 7.75 10.30
N SER A 72 -4.61 8.02 11.43
CA SER A 72 -5.95 7.48 11.65
C SER A 72 -6.98 8.06 10.67
N SER A 73 -6.89 9.36 10.36
CA SER A 73 -7.75 10.00 9.36
C SER A 73 -7.52 9.43 7.96
N LEU A 74 -6.25 9.26 7.57
CA LEU A 74 -5.88 8.59 6.31
C LEU A 74 -6.40 7.15 6.25
N SER A 75 -6.31 6.39 7.35
CA SER A 75 -6.83 5.02 7.40
C SER A 75 -8.37 4.96 7.30
N ALA A 76 -9.07 6.04 7.68
CA ALA A 76 -10.52 6.12 7.57
C ALA A 76 -10.98 6.41 6.13
N THR A 77 -10.11 6.93 5.26
CA THR A 77 -10.42 7.21 3.85
C THR A 77 -10.07 6.06 2.91
N THR A 78 -9.50 4.96 3.43
CA THR A 78 -9.17 3.77 2.62
C THR A 78 -10.30 2.74 2.35
N PRO A 79 -11.53 2.80 2.90
CA PRO A 79 -12.58 1.85 2.50
C PRO A 79 -12.72 1.77 0.96
N PRO A 80 -12.72 0.56 0.36
CA PRO A 80 -13.01 -0.75 0.96
C PRO A 80 -11.82 -1.51 1.56
N LEU A 81 -10.61 -0.95 1.61
CA LEU A 81 -9.45 -1.59 2.24
C LEU A 81 -9.57 -1.57 3.77
N ASN A 82 -9.32 -2.72 4.40
CA ASN A 82 -9.24 -2.84 5.85
C ASN A 82 -7.80 -2.60 6.31
N MET A 83 -7.45 -1.33 6.49
CA MET A 83 -6.12 -0.94 6.97
C MET A 83 -5.85 -1.47 8.39
N SER A 84 -6.86 -1.58 9.26
CA SER A 84 -6.64 -2.05 10.63
C SER A 84 -6.20 -3.52 10.69
N ALA A 85 -6.72 -4.38 9.81
CA ALA A 85 -6.33 -5.79 9.77
C ALA A 85 -5.04 -6.04 9.00
N HIS A 86 -4.82 -5.32 7.89
CA HIS A 86 -3.82 -5.69 6.88
C HIS A 86 -2.95 -4.53 6.40
N GLY A 87 -3.14 -3.32 6.91
CA GLY A 87 -2.45 -2.13 6.46
C GLY A 87 -1.52 -1.53 7.51
N MET A 88 -0.52 -0.79 7.04
CA MET A 88 0.35 0.04 7.85
C MET A 88 0.73 1.31 7.13
N ILE A 89 0.93 2.37 7.90
CA ILE A 89 1.42 3.66 7.42
C ILE A 89 2.64 4.04 8.25
N TYR A 90 3.72 4.42 7.58
CA TYR A 90 4.90 5.02 8.19
C TYR A 90 5.07 6.43 7.65
N ILE A 91 5.38 7.36 8.54
CA ILE A 91 5.75 8.73 8.19
C ILE A 91 7.18 8.93 8.68
N THR A 92 8.09 9.21 7.76
CA THR A 92 9.51 9.43 8.06
C THR A 92 9.87 10.86 7.70
N GLU A 93 10.45 11.58 8.65
CA GLU A 93 10.97 12.93 8.46
C GLU A 93 12.44 12.83 8.07
N ILE A 94 12.75 13.37 6.88
CA ILE A 94 14.09 13.37 6.30
C ILE A 94 14.56 14.81 6.28
N MET A 95 15.68 15.09 6.92
CA MET A 95 16.34 16.39 6.85
C MET A 95 17.51 16.33 5.89
N GLY A 96 17.67 17.36 5.07
CA GLY A 96 18.87 17.56 4.27
C GLY A 96 20.05 17.75 5.19
N ASN A 97 21.08 16.91 5.03
CA ASN A 97 22.34 17.08 5.72
C ASN A 97 23.40 17.47 4.68
N ASN A 98 24.17 18.51 4.97
CA ASN A 98 25.32 18.93 4.16
C ASN A 98 26.51 17.95 4.21
N ASN A 99 26.26 16.66 4.48
CA ASN A 99 27.26 15.60 4.42
C ASN A 99 27.54 15.20 2.95
N CYS A 100 27.84 16.20 2.14
CA CYS A 100 28.22 16.07 0.75
C CYS A 100 29.68 15.62 0.66
N ASP A 101 30.07 15.05 -0.48
CA ASP A 101 31.49 14.87 -0.77
C ASP A 101 32.21 16.23 -0.84
N SER A 102 33.55 16.20 -0.81
CA SER A 102 34.38 17.41 -0.83
C SER A 102 34.19 18.30 -2.07
N ASN A 103 33.44 17.83 -3.08
CA ASN A 103 33.09 18.59 -4.29
C ASN A 103 31.64 19.12 -4.24
N GLY A 104 30.94 18.99 -3.12
CA GLY A 104 29.55 19.42 -2.94
C GLY A 104 28.54 18.49 -3.63
N ASN A 105 28.94 17.30 -4.07
CA ASN A 105 28.04 16.32 -4.68
C ASN A 105 27.58 15.29 -3.63
N ASN A 106 26.53 14.53 -3.97
CA ASN A 106 26.06 13.40 -3.15
C ASN A 106 25.53 13.74 -1.74
N CYS A 107 25.09 14.98 -1.48
CA CYS A 107 24.49 15.37 -0.20
C CYS A 107 23.32 14.45 0.17
N THR A 108 23.46 13.72 1.27
CA THR A 108 22.48 12.71 1.70
C THR A 108 21.48 13.28 2.70
N GLY A 109 20.25 12.78 2.68
CA GLY A 109 19.28 13.06 3.74
C GLY A 109 19.59 12.23 4.98
N VAL A 110 19.22 12.74 6.15
CA VAL A 110 19.24 11.98 7.41
C VAL A 110 17.83 11.86 7.97
N VAL A 111 17.53 10.71 8.57
CA VAL A 111 16.25 10.52 9.27
C VAL A 111 16.31 11.22 10.62
N VAL A 112 15.38 12.14 10.85
CA VAL A 112 15.29 12.91 12.11
C VAL A 112 14.19 12.36 13.01
N ALA A 113 13.07 11.98 12.41
CA ALA A 113 11.97 11.37 13.13
C ALA A 113 11.29 10.31 12.26
N GLN A 114 10.67 9.33 12.91
CA GLN A 114 9.83 8.36 12.25
C GLN A 114 8.63 8.04 13.13
N TYR A 115 7.48 7.90 12.49
CA TYR A 115 6.22 7.55 13.12
C TYR A 115 5.61 6.34 12.42
N ARG A 116 5.05 5.43 13.21
CA ARG A 116 4.23 4.31 12.72
C ARG A 116 2.79 4.49 13.14
N TRP A 117 1.89 4.03 12.29
CA TRP A 117 0.48 3.97 12.66
C TRP A 117 0.21 2.82 13.63
N ASN A 118 -0.36 3.11 14.80
CA ASN A 118 -0.66 2.10 15.82
C ASN A 118 -2.04 1.40 15.65
N GLY A 119 -2.79 1.72 14.59
CA GLY A 119 -4.14 1.15 14.38
C GLY A 119 -4.18 -0.15 13.58
N GLY A 120 -3.02 -0.58 13.04
CA GLY A 120 -2.86 -1.78 12.23
C GLY A 120 -2.35 -2.98 13.02
N ASN A 121 -2.80 -4.18 12.66
CA ASN A 121 -2.30 -5.47 13.18
C ASN A 121 -1.20 -6.09 12.30
N TYR A 122 -1.03 -5.57 11.08
CA TYR A 122 0.12 -5.85 10.23
C TYR A 122 1.26 -4.90 10.62
N ALA A 123 2.53 -5.30 10.58
CA ALA A 123 3.65 -4.41 10.97
C ALA A 123 4.92 -4.73 10.17
N PRO A 124 4.92 -4.54 8.84
CA PRO A 124 6.11 -4.75 8.03
C PRO A 124 7.16 -3.68 8.34
N ALA A 125 8.44 -4.03 8.26
CA ALA A 125 9.51 -3.04 8.37
C ALA A 125 9.42 -2.02 7.22
N SER A 126 9.61 -0.74 7.54
CA SER A 126 9.75 0.34 6.55
C SER A 126 10.86 0.01 5.55
N LYS A 127 10.66 0.34 4.26
CA LYS A 127 11.67 0.12 3.22
C LYS A 127 12.71 1.23 3.21
N LEU A 128 12.35 2.41 3.71
CA LEU A 128 13.24 3.55 3.78
C LEU A 128 14.24 3.42 4.95
N TRP A 129 13.72 3.22 6.15
CA TRP A 129 14.51 3.05 7.37
C TRP A 129 13.60 2.52 8.48
N SER A 130 14.02 1.55 9.29
CA SER A 130 13.15 0.98 10.33
C SER A 130 13.66 1.29 11.73
N CYS A 131 12.83 1.92 12.53
CA CYS A 131 13.01 2.00 13.98
C CYS A 131 12.92 0.60 14.63
N GLY A 132 13.71 0.38 15.70
CA GLY A 132 13.87 -0.93 16.35
C GLY A 132 15.23 -1.58 16.09
N SER A 133 16.04 -0.97 15.24
CA SER A 133 17.44 -1.35 14.97
C SER A 133 18.38 -0.24 15.45
N SER A 134 19.62 -0.60 15.81
CA SER A 134 20.68 0.36 16.18
C SER A 134 20.37 1.22 17.42
N GLY A 135 19.71 0.66 18.44
CA GLY A 135 19.44 1.35 19.71
C GLY A 135 18.19 2.25 19.71
N THR A 136 17.45 2.28 18.61
CA THR A 136 16.15 2.97 18.51
C THR A 136 15.01 2.05 18.91
N ASN A 137 13.97 2.59 19.53
CA ASN A 137 12.80 1.82 19.97
C ASN A 137 11.52 2.58 19.67
N TRP A 138 10.45 1.86 19.32
CA TRP A 138 9.13 2.46 19.19
C TRP A 138 8.60 2.87 20.57
N ALA A 139 8.09 4.10 20.66
CA ALA A 139 7.46 4.61 21.86
C ALA A 139 6.22 3.77 22.25
N THR A 140 6.07 3.52 23.55
CA THR A 140 4.97 2.75 24.14
C THR A 140 3.82 3.62 24.63
N ASP A 141 3.92 4.93 24.45
CA ASP A 141 2.95 5.96 24.84
C ASP A 141 1.73 6.08 23.90
N GLY A 142 1.70 5.27 22.84
CA GLY A 142 0.65 5.32 21.82
C GLY A 142 0.83 6.41 20.77
N SER A 143 1.89 7.22 20.84
CA SER A 143 2.24 8.21 19.82
C SER A 143 2.72 7.58 18.51
N GLY A 144 3.23 6.34 18.59
CA GLY A 144 3.83 5.65 17.46
C GLY A 144 5.17 6.25 17.02
N SER A 145 5.75 7.18 17.79
CA SER A 145 7.03 7.81 17.49
C SER A 145 8.20 6.85 17.70
N CYS A 146 9.28 7.04 16.95
CA CYS A 146 10.55 6.37 17.17
C CYS A 146 11.42 7.15 18.15
N SER A 147 11.82 6.50 19.25
CA SER A 147 12.73 7.04 20.27
C SER A 147 14.17 6.58 20.03
N GLY A 148 15.13 7.40 20.45
CA GLY A 148 16.56 7.06 20.39
C GLY A 148 17.23 7.37 19.05
N ILE A 149 16.56 8.13 18.16
CA ILE A 149 17.20 8.67 16.96
C ILE A 149 18.17 9.77 17.41
N PRO A 150 19.46 9.71 17.04
CA PRO A 150 20.41 10.76 17.39
C PRO A 150 20.06 12.07 16.66
N ALA A 151 20.36 13.20 17.30
CA ALA A 151 20.13 14.52 16.73
C ALA A 151 20.73 14.65 15.32
N ALA A 152 20.06 15.39 14.45
CA ALA A 152 20.40 15.54 13.03
C ALA A 152 21.90 15.87 12.85
N GLY A 153 22.64 14.95 12.22
CA GLY A 153 24.08 15.09 12.02
C GLY A 153 24.74 13.82 11.47
N THR A 154 26.04 13.67 11.69
CA THR A 154 26.86 12.55 11.15
C THR A 154 26.56 11.19 11.78
N ALA A 155 25.90 11.16 12.95
CA ALA A 155 25.47 9.93 13.62
C ALA A 155 24.04 9.50 13.23
N SER A 156 23.31 10.34 12.51
CA SER A 156 21.93 10.04 12.10
C SER A 156 21.88 9.02 10.97
N PRO A 157 20.84 8.16 10.92
CA PRO A 157 20.67 7.21 9.84
C PRO A 157 20.55 7.94 8.49
N VAL A 158 21.46 7.61 7.59
CA VAL A 158 21.53 8.24 6.27
C VAL A 158 20.58 7.53 5.31
N VAL A 159 19.81 8.30 4.54
CA VAL A 159 18.97 7.82 3.45
C VAL A 159 19.39 8.47 2.13
N ASN A 160 19.54 7.64 1.08
CA ASN A 160 19.84 8.11 -0.27
C ASN A 160 18.60 8.70 -0.98
N LEU A 161 17.43 8.62 -0.35
CA LEU A 161 16.22 9.26 -0.86
C LEU A 161 16.39 10.78 -0.81
N LEU A 162 16.14 11.46 -1.94
CA LEU A 162 16.33 12.90 -2.14
C LEU A 162 17.80 13.39 -2.11
N GLN A 163 18.76 12.51 -2.41
CA GLN A 163 20.17 12.89 -2.51
C GLN A 163 20.38 14.05 -3.49
N GLY A 164 21.04 15.13 -3.02
CA GLY A 164 21.29 16.35 -3.80
C GLY A 164 20.04 17.18 -4.13
N LYS A 165 18.89 16.92 -3.50
CA LYS A 165 17.63 17.67 -3.70
C LYS A 165 17.19 18.49 -2.48
N LEU A 166 17.69 18.16 -1.29
CA LEU A 166 17.45 18.94 -0.07
C LEU A 166 18.67 19.77 0.29
N SER A 167 18.43 21.04 0.62
CA SER A 167 19.45 21.90 1.25
C SER A 167 19.54 21.59 2.75
N ASP A 168 20.64 22.01 3.39
CA ASP A 168 20.83 21.84 4.84
C ASP A 168 19.65 22.36 5.65
N GLY A 169 19.17 21.55 6.60
CA GLY A 169 18.06 21.92 7.47
C GLY A 169 16.68 21.95 6.80
N GLN A 170 16.58 21.69 5.50
CA GLN A 170 15.28 21.48 4.84
C GLN A 170 14.73 20.11 5.25
N ILE A 171 13.46 20.05 5.66
CA ILE A 171 12.80 18.80 6.05
C ILE A 171 11.82 18.40 4.94
N ALA A 172 11.89 17.14 4.52
CA ALA A 172 10.93 16.49 3.65
C ALA A 172 10.24 15.35 4.41
N TYR A 173 9.00 15.07 4.02
CA TYR A 173 8.18 14.04 4.64
C TYR A 173 7.98 12.89 3.64
N ALA A 174 8.52 11.72 3.98
CA ALA A 174 8.30 10.49 3.23
C ALA A 174 7.21 9.66 3.92
N VAL A 175 6.11 9.40 3.20
CA VAL A 175 5.01 8.57 3.68
C VAL A 175 4.98 7.27 2.91
N GLU A 176 5.10 6.17 3.64
CA GLU A 176 5.03 4.81 3.14
C GLU A 176 3.72 4.16 3.60
N ALA A 177 2.96 3.61 2.66
CA ALA A 177 1.75 2.86 2.92
C ALA A 177 1.96 1.41 2.47
N PHE A 178 1.71 0.48 3.38
CA PHE A 178 1.79 -0.96 3.17
C PHE A 178 0.41 -1.58 3.29
N TYR A 179 0.12 -2.59 2.47
CA TYR A 179 -1.09 -3.37 2.59
C TYR A 179 -0.88 -4.81 2.16
N LEU A 180 -1.31 -5.74 3.01
CA LEU A 180 -1.35 -7.16 2.69
C LEU A 180 -2.73 -7.49 2.08
N GLN A 181 -2.79 -7.52 0.75
CA GLN A 181 -3.98 -7.97 0.05
C GLN A 181 -4.12 -9.48 0.14
N THR A 182 -5.19 -9.94 0.78
CA THR A 182 -5.63 -11.34 0.72
C THR A 182 -6.26 -11.60 -0.66
N PRO A 183 -5.59 -12.38 -1.53
CA PRO A 183 -6.15 -12.70 -2.84
C PRO A 183 -7.38 -13.59 -2.64
N LEU A 184 -8.41 -13.41 -3.48
CA LEU A 184 -9.61 -14.23 -3.37
C LEU A 184 -9.35 -15.65 -3.89
N ILE A 185 -8.48 -15.76 -4.91
CA ILE A 185 -8.15 -17.03 -5.56
C ILE A 185 -6.70 -17.45 -5.36
N GLY A 186 -5.78 -16.51 -5.10
CA GLY A 186 -4.34 -16.73 -4.94
C GLY A 186 -3.92 -17.54 -3.71
N SER A 187 -4.44 -18.75 -3.58
CA SER A 187 -4.10 -19.84 -2.66
C SER A 187 -5.15 -20.97 -2.71
N LEU A 188 -6.10 -20.95 -3.67
CA LEU A 188 -7.05 -22.04 -3.87
C LEU A 188 -6.26 -23.32 -4.18
N ASN A 189 -6.23 -24.20 -3.18
CA ASN A 189 -5.71 -25.54 -3.33
C ASN A 189 -6.78 -26.34 -4.06
N LEU A 190 -6.64 -26.46 -5.38
CA LEU A 190 -7.58 -27.20 -6.23
C LEU A 190 -7.47 -28.73 -6.05
N GLY A 191 -6.78 -29.18 -4.98
CA GLY A 191 -6.37 -30.56 -4.78
C GLY A 191 -5.24 -30.97 -5.74
N ARG A 192 -4.54 -32.07 -5.41
CA ARG A 192 -3.44 -32.65 -6.22
C ARG A 192 -2.25 -31.71 -6.49
N GLY A 193 -1.99 -30.74 -5.62
CA GLY A 193 -0.79 -29.89 -5.68
C GLY A 193 -0.86 -28.74 -6.69
N PHE A 194 -2.02 -28.47 -7.28
CA PHE A 194 -2.24 -27.28 -8.10
C PHE A 194 -2.67 -26.11 -7.21
N THR A 195 -1.73 -25.22 -6.93
CA THR A 195 -1.99 -23.92 -6.32
C THR A 195 -1.96 -22.85 -7.41
N THR A 196 -2.99 -22.02 -7.47
CA THR A 196 -2.99 -20.87 -8.38
C THR A 196 -1.97 -19.84 -7.90
N PRO A 197 -1.20 -19.19 -8.80
CA PRO A 197 -0.23 -18.18 -8.40
C PRO A 197 -0.94 -17.04 -7.66
N ALA A 198 -0.46 -16.71 -6.47
CA ALA A 198 -0.86 -15.50 -5.78
C ALA A 198 -0.23 -14.30 -6.50
N LEU A 199 -1.05 -13.41 -7.05
CA LEU A 199 -0.60 -12.09 -7.49
C LEU A 199 -0.11 -11.36 -6.23
N SER A 200 1.13 -10.85 -6.27
CA SER A 200 1.87 -10.29 -5.12
C SER A 200 0.95 -9.68 -4.05
N PRO A 201 0.79 -10.33 -2.89
CA PRO A 201 -0.14 -9.88 -1.87
C PRO A 201 0.37 -8.66 -1.12
N ASN A 202 1.68 -8.36 -1.20
CA ASN A 202 2.26 -7.20 -0.53
C ASN A 202 2.22 -5.99 -1.47
N LEU A 203 1.33 -5.05 -1.16
CA LEU A 203 1.23 -3.76 -1.83
C LEU A 203 2.01 -2.71 -1.04
N TYR A 204 2.67 -1.84 -1.79
CA TYR A 204 3.51 -0.78 -1.25
C TYR A 204 3.37 0.46 -2.12
N ALA A 205 3.18 1.60 -1.47
CA ALA A 205 3.26 2.91 -2.08
C ALA A 205 4.08 3.84 -1.19
N MET A 206 4.93 4.66 -1.81
CA MET A 206 5.71 5.68 -1.12
C MET A 206 5.66 6.98 -1.89
N THR A 207 5.49 8.07 -1.16
CA THR A 207 5.56 9.43 -1.71
C THR A 207 6.32 10.33 -0.77
N VAL A 208 6.99 11.32 -1.36
CA VAL A 208 7.83 12.27 -0.63
C VAL A 208 7.38 13.68 -1.01
N PHE A 209 7.29 14.55 -0.02
CA PHE A 209 6.90 15.95 -0.18
C PHE A 209 7.87 16.88 0.55
#